data_AF-A0A0A2IBS6-F1
#
_entry.id   AF-A0A0A2IBS6-F1
#
_cell.length_a   1.000
_cell.length_b   1.000
_cell.length_c   1.000
_cell.angle_alpha   90.00
_cell.angle_beta   90.00
_cell.angle_gamma   90.00
#
_symmetry.space_group_name_H-M   'P 1'
#
loop_
_entity.id
_entity.type
_entity.pdbx_description
1 polymer ?
#
loop_
_entity_poly.entity_id
_entity_poly.type
_entity_poly.pdbx_seq_one_letter_code
_entity_poly.pdbx_strand_id
1 'polypeptide(L)'
;MDQGAHSTSILPSVPSNERVVFQPDLLYWNMTNLDSANAWAALGRNGSILVKNPEQYGLLPGIENENGYDVFPVSVFHQLHCLRILREGFVALLEGKQRHDHVASHPDHCFDYLRQAIICSADLTLEKARVDDDGHRRATDGWGTEHNCKKWNKVEQVKLEYQSKYAF
;
A
#
# COMPACT_ATOMS: atom_id res chain seq x y z
N MET A 1 -31.45 16.54 1.37
CA MET A 1 -31.21 16.44 -0.09
C MET A 1 -30.05 15.50 -0.24
N ASP A 2 -30.37 14.24 -0.51
CA ASP A 2 -29.44 13.13 -0.61
C ASP A 2 -29.05 13.03 -2.09
N GLN A 3 -27.84 13.48 -2.44
CA GLN A 3 -27.30 13.31 -3.80
C GLN A 3 -26.48 12.03 -3.79
N GLY A 4 -27.07 10.99 -4.38
CA GLY A 4 -26.49 9.66 -4.47
C GLY A 4 -25.10 9.69 -5.08
N ALA A 5 -24.13 9.16 -4.34
CA ALA A 5 -22.81 8.84 -4.84
C ALA A 5 -22.94 7.74 -5.90
N HIS A 6 -22.92 8.13 -7.18
CA HIS A 6 -22.72 7.19 -8.27
C HIS A 6 -21.25 6.73 -8.27
N SER A 7 -20.92 5.79 -7.39
CA SER A 7 -19.66 5.05 -7.44
C SER A 7 -19.73 4.02 -8.56
N THR A 8 -19.49 4.43 -9.80
CA THR A 8 -19.14 3.52 -10.88
C THR A 8 -17.67 3.12 -10.70
N SER A 9 -17.44 2.13 -9.83
CA SER A 9 -16.10 1.55 -9.65
C SER A 9 -15.55 1.14 -11.00
N ILE A 10 -14.50 1.83 -11.46
CA ILE A 10 -13.82 1.57 -12.74
C ILE A 10 -13.14 0.19 -12.70
N LEU A 11 -12.65 -0.19 -11.53
CA LEU A 11 -12.11 -1.52 -11.31
C LEU A 11 -13.25 -2.52 -11.18
N PRO A 12 -13.17 -3.68 -11.88
CA PRO A 12 -14.10 -4.77 -11.64
C PRO A 12 -14.03 -5.18 -10.17
N SER A 13 -15.16 -5.62 -9.61
CA SER A 13 -15.17 -6.16 -8.24
C SER A 13 -14.13 -7.28 -8.14
N VAL A 14 -13.10 -7.09 -7.32
CA VAL A 14 -12.16 -8.16 -7.00
C VAL A 14 -12.95 -9.24 -6.23
N PRO A 15 -12.88 -10.52 -6.64
CA PRO A 15 -13.68 -11.58 -6.03
C PRO A 15 -13.42 -11.73 -4.52
N SER A 16 -14.38 -12.35 -3.85
CA SER A 16 -14.58 -12.47 -2.40
C SER A 16 -13.30 -12.63 -1.55
N ASN A 17 -13.34 -12.03 -0.35
CA ASN A 17 -12.34 -12.20 0.70
C ASN A 17 -11.90 -13.67 0.88
N GLU A 18 -10.60 -13.90 0.85
CA GLU A 18 -9.98 -15.17 1.22
C GLU A 18 -9.50 -15.12 2.68
N ARG A 19 -9.63 -16.23 3.40
CA ARG A 19 -9.02 -16.37 4.73
C ARG A 19 -7.61 -16.91 4.58
N VAL A 20 -6.62 -16.08 4.86
CA VAL A 20 -5.21 -16.46 4.84
C VAL A 20 -4.65 -16.52 6.26
N VAL A 21 -3.73 -17.46 6.50
CA VAL A 21 -2.95 -17.52 7.74
C VAL A 21 -1.55 -17.04 7.41
N PHE A 22 -1.07 -16.01 8.11
CA PHE A 22 0.28 -15.51 7.89
C PHE A 22 1.30 -16.52 8.38
N GLN A 23 2.25 -16.83 7.51
CA GLN A 23 3.40 -17.69 7.76
C GLN A 23 4.64 -16.97 7.21
N PRO A 24 5.84 -17.19 7.78
CA PRO A 24 7.06 -16.62 7.22
C PRO A 24 7.23 -17.06 5.77
N ASP A 25 7.31 -16.10 4.86
CA ASP A 25 7.63 -16.36 3.47
C ASP A 25 9.14 -16.19 3.28
N LEU A 26 9.88 -17.30 3.22
CA LEU A 26 11.35 -17.29 3.20
C LEU A 26 11.92 -16.43 2.06
N LEU A 27 11.18 -16.29 0.96
CA LEU A 27 11.58 -15.45 -0.17
C LEU A 27 11.55 -13.96 0.19
N TYR A 28 10.59 -13.51 1.00
CA TYR A 28 10.48 -12.11 1.41
C TYR A 28 11.10 -11.83 2.78
N TRP A 29 11.43 -12.87 3.54
CA TRP A 29 11.99 -12.76 4.88
C TRP A 29 13.49 -12.34 4.87
N ASN A 30 14.33 -12.97 4.04
CA ASN A 30 15.78 -12.76 4.12
C ASN A 30 16.23 -11.44 3.44
N MET A 31 16.69 -10.46 4.23
CA MET A 31 17.10 -9.16 3.68
C MET A 31 18.38 -9.13 2.84
N THR A 32 19.24 -10.12 3.01
CA THR A 32 20.60 -10.13 2.42
C THR A 32 20.70 -10.99 1.16
N ASN A 33 19.66 -11.76 0.84
CA ASN A 33 19.64 -12.65 -0.30
C ASN A 33 19.20 -11.92 -1.59
N LEU A 34 19.91 -12.17 -2.69
CA LEU A 34 19.65 -11.57 -4.00
C LEU A 34 18.26 -11.93 -4.57
N ASP A 35 17.82 -13.18 -4.42
CA ASP A 35 16.48 -13.62 -4.85
C ASP A 35 15.39 -12.87 -4.09
N SER A 36 15.61 -12.62 -2.79
CA SER A 36 14.72 -11.78 -2.00
C SER A 36 14.69 -10.35 -2.53
N ALA A 37 15.86 -9.75 -2.80
CA ALA A 37 15.94 -8.41 -3.37
C ALA A 37 15.17 -8.32 -4.71
N ASN A 38 15.32 -9.33 -5.58
CA ASN A 38 14.60 -9.40 -6.86
C ASN A 38 13.09 -9.56 -6.70
N ALA A 39 12.65 -10.40 -5.76
CA ALA A 39 11.23 -10.59 -5.43
C ALA A 39 10.62 -9.30 -4.87
N TRP A 40 11.30 -8.63 -3.95
CA TRP A 40 10.90 -7.32 -3.43
C TRP A 40 10.85 -6.26 -4.53
N ALA A 41 11.83 -6.23 -5.44
CA ALA A 41 11.82 -5.34 -6.59
C ALA A 41 10.61 -5.54 -7.51
N ALA A 42 10.01 -6.73 -7.51
CA ALA A 42 8.79 -7.04 -8.27
C ALA A 42 7.51 -6.47 -7.66
N LEU A 43 7.49 -6.26 -6.34
CA LEU A 43 6.32 -5.76 -5.65
C LEU A 43 6.03 -4.31 -6.06
N GLY A 44 4.78 -4.05 -6.43
CA GLY A 44 4.31 -2.72 -6.84
C GLY A 44 4.73 -2.30 -8.26
N ARG A 45 5.51 -3.10 -9.00
CA ARG A 45 5.80 -2.82 -10.41
C ARG A 45 4.51 -2.90 -11.23
N ASN A 46 4.34 -1.94 -12.16
CA ASN A 46 3.18 -1.84 -13.04
C ASN A 46 1.83 -1.80 -12.29
N GLY A 47 1.82 -1.31 -11.05
CA GLY A 47 0.63 -1.22 -10.20
C GLY A 47 -0.30 -0.05 -10.50
N SER A 48 -0.26 0.48 -11.71
CA SER A 48 -1.08 1.63 -12.14
C SER A 48 -1.97 1.25 -13.29
N ILE A 49 -3.13 1.90 -13.37
CA ILE A 49 -4.08 1.73 -14.47
C ILE A 49 -4.21 3.02 -15.27
N LEU A 50 -4.64 2.88 -16.53
CA LEU A 50 -5.02 4.01 -17.37
C LEU A 50 -6.53 4.21 -17.31
N VAL A 51 -6.95 5.44 -17.05
CA VAL A 51 -8.35 5.83 -17.04
C VAL A 51 -8.56 6.95 -18.04
N LYS A 52 -9.46 6.74 -19.01
CA LYS A 52 -9.87 7.78 -19.94
C LYS A 52 -10.93 8.67 -19.31
N ASN A 53 -10.80 9.99 -19.43
CA ASN A 53 -11.78 10.97 -18.95
C ASN A 53 -12.20 10.69 -17.48
N PRO A 54 -11.26 10.67 -16.51
CA PRO A 54 -11.51 10.25 -15.13
C PRO A 54 -12.66 11.00 -14.44
N GLU A 55 -12.92 12.25 -14.83
CA GLU A 55 -14.01 13.08 -14.33
C GLU A 55 -15.40 12.45 -14.54
N GLN A 56 -15.59 11.61 -15.57
CA GLN A 56 -16.87 10.93 -15.83
C GLN A 56 -17.22 9.89 -14.74
N TYR A 57 -16.22 9.45 -13.98
CA TYR A 57 -16.34 8.52 -12.86
C TYR A 57 -16.27 9.22 -11.50
N GLY A 58 -16.24 10.56 -11.48
CA GLY A 58 -16.08 11.34 -10.26
C GLY A 58 -14.69 11.24 -9.63
N LEU A 59 -13.67 10.80 -10.39
CA LEU A 59 -12.30 10.76 -9.90
C LEU A 59 -11.67 12.15 -9.93
N LEU A 60 -10.80 12.40 -8.94
CA LEU A 60 -9.86 13.53 -8.99
C LEU A 60 -8.81 13.30 -10.09
N PRO A 61 -8.19 14.35 -10.63
CA PRO A 61 -7.20 14.22 -11.70
C PRO A 61 -6.03 13.30 -11.30
N GLY A 62 -5.71 12.36 -12.18
CA GLY A 62 -4.57 11.46 -12.04
C GLY A 62 -3.31 12.08 -12.63
N ILE A 63 -2.29 11.25 -12.79
CA ILE A 63 -1.02 11.65 -13.41
C ILE A 63 -1.29 11.89 -14.90
N GLU A 64 -0.83 13.04 -15.41
CA GLU A 64 -1.02 13.44 -16.80
C GLU A 64 -0.51 12.38 -17.77
N ASN A 65 -1.36 12.01 -18.73
CA ASN A 65 -0.98 11.18 -19.85
C ASN A 65 -1.68 11.66 -21.13
N GLU A 66 -1.33 11.07 -22.27
CA GLU A 66 -1.78 11.51 -23.59
C GLU A 66 -3.24 11.15 -23.87
N ASN A 67 -3.85 11.84 -24.84
CA ASN A 67 -5.13 11.48 -25.44
C ASN A 67 -6.32 11.40 -24.47
N GLY A 68 -6.31 12.22 -23.42
CA GLY A 68 -7.38 12.28 -22.41
C GLY A 68 -7.35 11.10 -21.42
N TYR A 69 -6.22 10.40 -21.33
CA TYR A 69 -5.98 9.42 -20.29
C TYR A 69 -5.20 10.05 -19.15
N ASP A 70 -5.52 9.60 -17.94
CA ASP A 70 -4.71 9.81 -16.74
C ASP A 70 -4.22 8.44 -16.23
N VAL A 71 -3.05 8.42 -15.60
CA VAL A 71 -2.49 7.26 -14.91
C VAL A 71 -2.84 7.33 -13.43
N PHE A 72 -3.41 6.25 -12.90
CA PHE A 72 -3.77 6.11 -11.49
C PHE A 72 -3.03 4.94 -10.85
N PRO A 73 -2.12 5.18 -9.90
CA PRO A 73 -1.60 4.15 -9.02
C PRO A 73 -2.73 3.56 -8.16
N VAL A 74 -2.79 2.24 -8.05
CA VAL A 74 -3.67 1.57 -7.10
C VAL A 74 -2.96 1.51 -5.76
N SER A 75 -3.65 1.93 -4.69
CA SER A 75 -3.05 2.19 -3.38
C SER A 75 -2.25 1.01 -2.83
N VAL A 76 -2.74 -0.23 -2.93
CA VAL A 76 -2.02 -1.43 -2.49
C VAL A 76 -0.64 -1.58 -3.15
N PHE A 77 -0.53 -1.27 -4.45
CA PHE A 77 0.75 -1.38 -5.15
C PHE A 77 1.69 -0.22 -4.81
N HIS A 78 1.16 0.98 -4.60
CA HIS A 78 1.95 2.10 -4.13
C HIS A 78 2.46 1.87 -2.70
N GLN A 79 1.63 1.33 -1.80
CA GLN A 79 2.01 0.91 -0.45
C GLN A 79 3.15 -0.13 -0.48
N LEU A 80 3.05 -1.15 -1.34
CA LEU A 80 4.11 -2.13 -1.53
C LEU A 80 5.40 -1.52 -2.08
N HIS A 81 5.29 -0.58 -3.03
CA HIS A 81 6.43 0.17 -3.56
C HIS A 81 7.14 0.98 -2.47
N CYS A 82 6.38 1.69 -1.63
CA CYS A 82 6.90 2.42 -0.48
C CYS A 82 7.58 1.49 0.54
N LEU A 83 6.95 0.36 0.87
CA LEU A 83 7.53 -0.62 1.79
C LEU A 83 8.86 -1.18 1.26
N ARG A 84 8.97 -1.42 -0.05
CA ARG A 84 10.22 -1.81 -0.71
C ARG A 84 11.29 -0.72 -0.56
N ILE A 85 10.98 0.55 -0.82
CA ILE A 85 11.96 1.65 -0.67
C ILE A 85 12.46 1.74 0.77
N LEU A 86 11.57 1.61 1.75
CA LEU A 86 11.95 1.59 3.16
C LEU A 86 12.88 0.41 3.48
N ARG A 87 12.59 -0.78 2.93
CA ARG A 87 13.45 -1.96 3.08
C ARG A 87 14.84 -1.73 2.48
N GLU A 88 14.91 -1.19 1.26
CA GLU A 88 16.16 -0.91 0.56
C GLU A 88 17.01 0.11 1.34
N GLY A 89 16.39 1.20 1.82
CA GLY A 89 17.07 2.17 2.68
C GLY A 89 17.56 1.57 4.00
N PHE A 90 16.76 0.68 4.61
CA PHE A 90 17.17 -0.02 5.82
C PHE A 90 18.36 -0.96 5.58
N VAL A 91 18.35 -1.74 4.49
CA VAL A 91 19.47 -2.62 4.12
C VAL A 91 20.74 -1.81 3.89
N ALA A 92 20.67 -0.72 3.13
CA ALA A 92 21.81 0.17 2.88
C ALA A 92 22.40 0.74 4.19
N LEU A 93 21.57 1.09 5.17
CA LEU A 93 22.02 1.57 6.48
C LEU A 93 22.72 0.50 7.33
N LEU A 94 22.47 -0.78 7.06
CA LEU A 94 23.09 -1.92 7.75
C LEU A 94 24.38 -2.42 7.08
N GLU A 95 24.67 -1.99 5.86
CA GLU A 95 25.89 -2.39 5.16
C GLU A 95 27.14 -2.04 5.99
N GLY A 96 28.03 -3.03 6.17
CA GLY A 96 29.27 -2.88 6.94
C GLY A 96 29.11 -2.80 8.47
N LYS A 97 27.90 -2.97 9.02
CA LYS A 97 27.66 -2.94 10.48
C LYS A 97 27.45 -4.34 11.06
N GLN A 98 28.00 -4.57 12.25
CA GLN A 98 27.72 -5.78 13.04
C GLN A 98 26.26 -5.76 13.50
N ARG A 99 25.51 -6.82 13.19
CA ARG A 99 24.12 -6.97 13.64
C ARG A 99 24.13 -7.66 15.00
N HIS A 100 23.55 -7.04 16.03
CA HIS A 100 23.30 -7.72 17.31
C HIS A 100 22.07 -8.65 17.18
N ASP A 101 22.11 -9.83 17.80
CA ASP A 101 21.19 -10.95 17.53
C ASP A 101 19.69 -10.63 17.68
N HIS A 102 19.29 -9.72 18.57
CA HIS A 102 17.90 -9.27 18.69
C HIS A 102 17.46 -8.28 17.60
N VAL A 103 18.40 -7.55 17.00
CA VAL A 103 18.16 -6.58 15.90
C VAL A 103 18.29 -7.27 14.54
N ALA A 104 18.92 -8.44 14.47
CA ALA A 104 19.16 -9.15 13.21
C ALA A 104 17.89 -9.80 12.62
N SER A 105 16.96 -10.30 13.44
CA SER A 105 15.79 -11.08 12.97
C SER A 105 14.46 -10.30 12.94
N HIS A 106 14.36 -9.20 13.69
CA HIS A 106 13.12 -8.43 13.78
C HIS A 106 12.77 -7.68 12.48
N PRO A 107 13.71 -6.92 11.88
CA PRO A 107 13.43 -6.24 10.62
C PRO A 107 13.03 -7.23 9.53
N ASP A 108 13.79 -8.32 9.39
CA ASP A 108 13.55 -9.38 8.41
C ASP A 108 12.09 -9.86 8.43
N HIS A 109 11.56 -10.28 9.59
CA HIS A 109 10.17 -10.76 9.64
C HIS A 109 9.14 -9.61 9.61
N CYS A 110 9.46 -8.43 10.15
CA CYS A 110 8.54 -7.28 10.18
C CYS A 110 8.20 -6.81 8.77
N PHE A 111 9.19 -6.74 7.87
CA PHE A 111 8.92 -6.36 6.48
C PHE A 111 8.05 -7.39 5.76
N ASP A 112 8.29 -8.70 5.94
CA ASP A 112 7.42 -9.73 5.36
C ASP A 112 6.00 -9.69 5.97
N TYR A 113 5.89 -9.54 7.30
CA TYR A 113 4.60 -9.40 7.98
C TYR A 113 3.80 -8.20 7.46
N LEU A 114 4.43 -7.03 7.32
CA LEU A 114 3.78 -5.82 6.80
C LEU A 114 3.38 -5.99 5.33
N ARG A 115 4.22 -6.62 4.50
CA ARG A 115 3.89 -6.98 3.11
C ARG A 115 2.62 -7.84 3.06
N GLN A 116 2.55 -8.88 3.89
CA GLN A 116 1.38 -9.75 3.98
C GLN A 116 0.12 -8.98 4.47
N ALA A 117 0.27 -8.08 5.44
CA ALA A 117 -0.84 -7.24 5.94
C ALA A 117 -1.38 -6.27 4.88
N ILE A 118 -0.49 -5.65 4.09
CA ILE A 118 -0.86 -4.78 2.95
C ILE A 118 -1.63 -5.59 1.91
N ILE A 119 -1.12 -6.76 1.51
CA ILE A 119 -1.78 -7.63 0.52
C ILE A 119 -3.13 -8.13 1.05
N CYS A 120 -3.22 -8.53 2.31
CA CYS A 120 -4.46 -9.03 2.90
C CYS A 120 -5.55 -7.96 2.99
N SER A 121 -5.17 -6.69 3.18
CA SER A 121 -6.13 -5.58 3.25
C SER A 121 -6.41 -4.96 1.88
N ALA A 122 -5.51 -5.16 0.91
CA ALA A 122 -5.54 -4.72 -0.49
C ALA A 122 -6.41 -3.49 -0.76
N ASP A 123 -5.89 -2.31 -0.44
CA ASP A 123 -6.58 -1.07 -0.75
C ASP A 123 -6.58 -0.81 -2.27
N LEU A 124 -7.75 -0.89 -2.90
CA LEU A 124 -7.93 -0.70 -4.34
C LEU A 124 -8.23 0.75 -4.74
N THR A 125 -8.16 1.70 -3.81
CA THR A 125 -8.33 3.12 -4.10
C THR A 125 -7.37 3.59 -5.19
N LEU A 126 -7.89 4.36 -6.15
CA LEU A 126 -7.14 5.01 -7.22
C LEU A 126 -6.62 6.37 -6.73
N GLU A 127 -5.31 6.48 -6.59
CA GLU A 127 -4.69 7.69 -6.04
C GLU A 127 -4.61 8.81 -7.07
N LYS A 128 -4.98 10.02 -6.64
CA LYS A 128 -4.90 11.22 -7.47
C LYS A 128 -3.45 11.65 -7.63
N ALA A 129 -3.17 12.49 -8.61
CA ALA A 129 -1.87 13.14 -8.69
C ALA A 129 -1.70 14.27 -7.67
N ARG A 130 -0.45 14.48 -7.29
CA ARG A 130 0.06 15.76 -6.79
C ARG A 130 0.14 16.75 -7.95
N VAL A 131 -0.17 18.01 -7.65
CA VAL A 131 0.12 19.14 -8.55
C VAL A 131 1.46 19.72 -8.11
N ASP A 132 2.44 19.71 -9.01
CA ASP A 132 3.75 20.30 -8.77
C ASP A 132 3.69 21.83 -8.87
N ASP A 133 4.75 22.53 -8.46
CA ASP A 133 4.81 24.00 -8.42
C ASP A 133 4.61 24.67 -9.80
N ASP A 134 4.96 23.96 -10.87
CA ASP A 134 4.77 24.39 -12.27
C ASP A 134 3.37 24.07 -12.81
N GLY A 135 2.48 23.51 -11.99
CA GLY A 135 1.10 23.16 -12.33
C GLY A 135 0.94 21.79 -12.98
N HIS A 136 2.04 21.05 -13.24
CA HIS A 136 1.98 19.73 -13.86
C HIS A 136 1.65 18.62 -12.86
N ARG A 137 1.04 17.54 -13.36
CA ARG A 137 0.67 16.36 -12.54
C ARG A 137 1.50 15.16 -12.95
N ARG A 138 2.72 15.05 -12.42
CA ARG A 138 3.69 14.03 -12.85
C ARG A 138 3.76 12.80 -11.95
N ALA A 139 3.21 12.87 -10.74
CA ALA A 139 3.31 11.78 -9.78
C ALA A 139 2.22 11.84 -8.71
N THR A 140 2.05 10.73 -8.00
CA THR A 140 1.27 10.64 -6.74
C THR A 140 2.21 10.79 -5.54
N ASP A 141 1.65 11.15 -4.40
CA ASP A 141 2.26 10.98 -3.07
C ASP A 141 1.35 10.20 -2.10
N GLY A 142 0.21 9.70 -2.60
CA GLY A 142 -0.80 9.00 -1.81
C GLY A 142 -1.69 9.90 -0.97
N TRP A 143 -1.52 11.22 -1.02
CA TRP A 143 -2.26 12.15 -0.15
C TRP A 143 -3.46 12.80 -0.84
N GLY A 144 -4.51 13.03 -0.06
CA GLY A 144 -5.70 13.75 -0.50
C GLY A 144 -6.65 12.95 -1.41
N THR A 145 -6.46 11.63 -1.49
CA THR A 145 -7.46 10.68 -2.00
C THR A 145 -8.21 10.06 -0.81
N GLU A 146 -9.51 9.82 -0.98
CA GLU A 146 -10.33 9.17 0.05
C GLU A 146 -10.12 7.64 0.05
N HIS A 147 -9.98 7.06 1.25
CA HIS A 147 -9.79 5.63 1.46
C HIS A 147 -10.89 5.05 2.35
N ASN A 148 -11.25 3.78 2.12
CA ASN A 148 -12.28 3.07 2.88
C ASN A 148 -11.69 2.36 4.11
N CYS A 149 -11.38 3.12 5.16
CA CYS A 149 -10.75 2.57 6.36
C CYS A 149 -11.76 2.13 7.44
N LYS A 150 -11.32 1.23 8.33
CA LYS A 150 -12.01 1.03 9.62
C LYS A 150 -11.84 2.28 10.48
N LYS A 151 -12.89 2.66 11.23
CA LYS A 151 -12.82 3.79 12.18
C LYS A 151 -11.82 3.46 13.30
N TRP A 152 -10.68 4.15 13.32
CA TRP A 152 -9.57 3.85 14.24
C TRP A 152 -9.97 3.90 15.72
N ASN A 153 -10.71 4.93 16.12
CA ASN A 153 -11.21 5.07 17.49
C ASN A 153 -12.08 3.88 17.94
N LYS A 154 -12.79 3.23 17.00
CA LYS A 154 -13.58 2.02 17.30
C LYS A 154 -12.69 0.80 17.44
N VAL A 155 -11.61 0.70 16.66
CA VAL A 155 -10.59 -0.34 16.85
C VAL A 155 -9.95 -0.22 18.23
N GLU A 156 -9.58 0.99 18.65
CA GLU A 156 -9.00 1.25 19.97
C GLU A 156 -9.97 0.95 21.11
N GLN A 157 -11.23 1.36 20.97
CA GLN A 157 -12.28 1.08 21.95
C GLN A 157 -12.42 -0.43 22.18
N VAL A 158 -12.54 -1.21 21.11
CA VAL A 158 -12.67 -2.69 21.20
C VAL A 158 -11.46 -3.30 21.91
N LYS A 159 -10.24 -2.86 21.59
CA LYS A 159 -9.03 -3.32 22.27
C LYS A 159 -9.12 -3.10 23.78
N LEU A 160 -9.47 -1.89 24.21
CA LEU A 160 -9.58 -1.53 25.63
C LEU A 160 -10.67 -2.34 26.35
N GLU A 161 -11.83 -2.52 25.71
CA GLU A 161 -12.92 -3.35 26.24
C GLU A 161 -12.45 -4.78 26.50
N TYR A 162 -11.75 -5.40 25.55
CA TYR A 162 -11.19 -6.75 25.72
C TYR A 162 -10.12 -6.82 26.82
N GLN A 163 -9.20 -5.84 26.87
CA GLN A 163 -8.18 -5.79 27.92
C GLN A 163 -8.79 -5.66 29.32
N SER A 164 -9.85 -4.86 29.47
CA SER A 164 -10.57 -4.72 30.74
C SER A 164 -11.30 -5.99 31.17
N LYS A 165 -11.79 -6.78 30.20
CA LYS A 165 -12.57 -8.00 30.44
C LYS A 165 -11.69 -9.20 30.79
N TYR A 166 -10.50 -9.26 30.22
CA TYR A 166 -9.61 -10.42 30.33
C TYR A 166 -8.33 -10.17 31.12
N ALA A 167 -8.19 -8.99 31.75
CA ALA A 167 -7.10 -8.58 32.65
C ALA A 167 -5.72 -9.10 32.20
N PHE A 168 -5.10 -8.37 31.28
CA PHE A 168 -3.66 -8.45 31.04
C PHE A 168 -2.90 -7.59 32.07
#